data_AF-A0A2N2HUC9-F1
#
_entry.id   AF-A0A2N2HUC9-F1
#
_cell.length_a   1.000
_cell.length_b   1.000
_cell.length_c   1.000
_cell.angle_alpha   90.00
_cell.angle_beta   90.00
_cell.angle_gamma   90.00
#
_symmetry.space_group_name_H-M   'P 1'
#
loop_
_entity.id
_entity.type
_entity.pdbx_description
1 polymer ?
#
loop_
_entity_poly.entity_id
_entity_poly.type
_entity_poly.pdbx_seq_one_letter_code
_entity_poly.pdbx_strand_id
1 'polypeptide(L)'
;PLVPNGCDCFGCCEFPQLTYTVWLGSETGGAGTCNLTVLDDKTKCKPCTVVPSCWNDCGNCELCLGKTTLPPECNNQQQCPTGVQACGLPGQDPCPDGFYCITGCCQPLAE
;
A
#
# COMPACT_ATOMS: atom_id res chain seq x y z
N PRO A 1 8.39 -0.31 -5.22
CA PRO A 1 7.58 -1.50 -4.86
C PRO A 1 6.16 -1.08 -4.49
N LEU A 2 5.20 -1.24 -5.40
CA LEU A 2 3.80 -1.06 -5.04
C LEU A 2 3.21 -2.45 -4.81
N VAL A 3 3.08 -2.75 -3.54
CA VAL A 3 2.02 -3.52 -2.87
C VAL A 3 1.54 -2.52 -1.78
N PRO A 4 0.33 -2.61 -1.17
CA PRO A 4 -0.31 -1.48 -0.48
C PRO A 4 0.70 -0.65 0.33
N ASN A 5 0.88 0.63 0.00
CA ASN A 5 2.01 1.49 0.42
C ASN A 5 2.16 1.55 1.95
N GLY A 6 2.72 0.51 2.54
CA GLY A 6 3.01 0.34 3.94
C GLY A 6 4.36 -0.33 4.06
N CYS A 7 4.74 -0.63 5.29
CA CYS A 7 6.01 -1.25 5.62
C CYS A 7 6.27 -2.60 4.93
N ASP A 8 5.23 -3.24 4.40
CA ASP A 8 5.36 -4.51 3.73
C ASP A 8 4.42 -4.63 2.53
N CYS A 9 4.54 -5.78 1.85
CA CYS A 9 3.75 -6.07 0.68
C CYS A 9 2.24 -6.28 0.95
N PHE A 10 1.77 -6.20 2.19
CA PHE A 10 0.34 -6.33 2.52
C PHE A 10 -0.24 -5.06 3.15
N GLY A 11 0.57 -4.01 3.26
CA GLY A 11 0.15 -2.74 3.86
C GLY A 11 0.12 -2.77 5.37
N CYS A 12 1.02 -3.50 6.01
CA CYS A 12 1.29 -3.34 7.43
C CYS A 12 2.03 -2.03 7.70
N CYS A 13 1.72 -1.35 8.79
CA CYS A 13 2.31 -0.07 9.15
C CYS A 13 2.76 -0.04 10.61
N GLU A 14 3.95 0.49 10.86
CA GLU A 14 4.45 0.77 12.21
C GLU A 14 4.08 2.18 12.64
N PHE A 15 3.78 2.32 13.93
CA PHE A 15 3.49 3.59 14.56
C PHE A 15 4.27 3.68 15.88
N PRO A 16 5.06 4.74 16.12
CA PRO A 16 5.90 4.84 17.32
C PRO A 16 5.13 4.73 18.65
N GLN A 17 3.84 5.09 18.65
CA GLN A 17 2.96 5.04 19.81
C GLN A 17 2.33 3.66 20.05
N LEU A 18 2.52 2.69 19.14
CA LEU A 18 1.98 1.34 19.26
C LEU A 18 3.09 0.31 19.45
N THR A 19 2.77 -0.79 20.11
CA THR A 19 3.66 -1.96 20.23
C THR A 19 3.37 -3.02 19.15
N TYR A 20 2.57 -2.68 18.13
CA TYR A 20 2.13 -3.59 17.08
C TYR A 20 1.93 -2.83 15.76
N THR A 21 1.97 -3.57 14.67
CA THR A 21 1.73 -3.08 13.31
C THR A 21 0.26 -3.10 12.95
N VAL A 22 -0.19 -2.08 12.23
CA VAL A 22 -1.59 -1.87 11.82
C VAL A 22 -1.75 -2.12 10.33
N TRP A 23 -2.80 -2.82 9.95
CA TRP A 23 -3.13 -3.07 8.55
C TRP A 23 -3.88 -1.90 7.93
N LEU A 24 -3.39 -1.37 6.81
CA LEU A 24 -4.04 -0.32 6.03
C LEU A 24 -5.42 -0.74 5.49
N GLY A 25 -5.61 -2.04 5.21
CA GLY A 25 -6.89 -2.59 4.78
C GLY A 25 -7.92 -2.79 5.90
N SER A 26 -7.73 -2.15 7.06
CA SER A 26 -8.70 -2.22 8.16
C SER A 26 -10.04 -1.59 7.76
N GLU A 27 -10.97 -2.44 7.34
CA GLU A 27 -12.32 -2.06 6.93
C GLU A 27 -13.42 -2.93 7.55
N THR A 28 -14.64 -2.41 7.47
CA THR A 28 -15.89 -3.13 7.71
C THR A 28 -16.87 -2.83 6.59
N GLY A 29 -17.25 -3.85 5.82
CA GLY A 29 -18.19 -3.69 4.70
C GLY A 29 -17.70 -2.75 3.60
N GLY A 30 -16.39 -2.74 3.31
CA GLY A 30 -15.78 -1.84 2.32
C GLY A 30 -15.52 -0.40 2.81
N ALA A 31 -15.93 -0.06 4.03
CA ALA A 31 -15.65 1.23 4.63
C ALA A 31 -14.43 1.13 5.56
N GLY A 32 -13.41 1.95 5.30
CA GLY A 32 -12.22 2.05 6.16
C GLY A 32 -12.61 2.45 7.59
N THR A 33 -12.13 1.71 8.58
CA THR A 33 -12.46 1.90 10.00
C THR A 33 -11.32 2.52 10.80
N CYS A 34 -10.10 2.46 10.29
CA CYS A 34 -8.91 2.92 11.00
C CYS A 34 -8.49 4.33 10.59
N ASN A 35 -8.14 5.16 11.58
CA ASN A 35 -7.51 6.46 11.38
C ASN A 35 -6.71 6.85 12.64
N LEU A 36 -5.97 7.96 12.59
CA LEU A 36 -5.08 8.38 13.68
C LEU A 36 -5.79 8.66 15.01
N THR A 37 -7.10 8.95 15.02
CA THR A 37 -7.84 9.24 16.27
C THR A 37 -8.29 7.98 17.01
N VAL A 38 -8.25 6.82 16.35
CA VAL A 38 -8.68 5.52 16.88
C VAL A 38 -7.59 4.45 16.72
N LEU A 39 -6.34 4.88 16.60
CA LEU A 39 -5.21 4.04 16.18
C LEU A 39 -4.93 2.86 17.13
N ASP A 40 -5.21 3.03 18.43
CA ASP A 40 -5.06 2.02 19.48
C ASP A 40 -6.24 1.05 19.60
N ASP A 41 -7.37 1.35 18.94
CA ASP A 41 -8.55 0.49 18.90
C ASP A 41 -8.36 -0.64 17.89
N LYS A 42 -7.91 -1.80 18.37
CA LYS A 42 -7.65 -3.01 17.55
C LYS A 42 -8.88 -3.54 16.79
N THR A 43 -10.09 -3.13 17.17
CA THR A 43 -11.31 -3.52 16.45
C THR A 43 -11.53 -2.68 15.19
N LYS A 44 -11.01 -1.45 15.20
CA LYS A 44 -11.04 -0.50 14.07
C LYS A 44 -9.75 -0.53 13.26
N CYS A 45 -8.62 -0.72 13.92
CA CYS A 45 -7.26 -0.75 13.40
C CYS A 45 -6.68 -2.16 13.61
N LYS A 46 -7.01 -3.05 12.68
CA LYS A 46 -6.69 -4.48 12.81
C LYS A 46 -5.17 -4.65 12.81
N PRO A 47 -4.61 -5.37 13.81
CA PRO A 47 -3.20 -5.70 13.80
C PRO A 47 -2.85 -6.60 12.62
N CYS A 48 -1.62 -6.51 12.14
CA CYS A 48 -1.08 -7.43 11.14
C CYS A 48 0.37 -7.78 11.45
N THR A 49 0.94 -8.73 10.72
CA THR A 49 2.34 -9.15 10.83
C THR A 49 3.06 -8.77 9.56
N VAL A 50 4.16 -8.03 9.69
CA VAL A 50 5.03 -7.68 8.56
C VAL A 50 5.60 -8.93 7.92
N VAL A 51 5.54 -9.00 6.60
CA VAL A 51 6.14 -10.07 5.82
C VAL A 51 7.63 -9.77 5.55
N PRO A 52 8.57 -10.53 6.13
CA PRO A 52 10.01 -10.17 6.08
C PRO A 52 10.59 -10.14 4.67
N SER A 53 10.08 -10.95 3.74
CA SER A 53 10.60 -11.04 2.37
C SER A 53 10.34 -9.79 1.53
N CYS A 54 9.48 -8.89 1.99
CA CYS A 54 9.07 -7.68 1.28
C CYS A 54 9.03 -6.46 2.22
N TRP A 55 9.64 -6.57 3.40
CA TRP A 55 9.74 -5.48 4.35
C TRP A 55 10.68 -4.39 3.83
N ASN A 56 10.30 -3.12 3.98
CA ASN A 56 11.00 -1.95 3.47
C ASN A 56 11.37 -0.95 4.59
N ASP A 57 11.53 -1.44 5.82
CA ASP A 57 11.92 -0.67 7.01
C ASP A 57 10.97 0.50 7.36
N CYS A 58 9.73 0.51 6.86
CA CYS A 58 8.78 1.60 7.11
C CYS A 58 9.34 3.00 6.78
N GLY A 59 10.16 3.08 5.73
CA GLY A 59 10.94 4.29 5.43
C GLY A 59 10.14 5.54 5.05
N ASN A 60 10.86 6.60 4.69
CA ASN A 60 10.28 7.89 4.29
C ASN A 60 9.26 7.78 3.14
N CYS A 61 9.39 6.75 2.31
CA CYS A 61 8.57 6.50 1.12
C CYS A 61 7.33 5.63 1.34
N GLU A 62 6.95 5.32 2.58
CA GLU A 62 5.75 4.56 2.90
C GLU A 62 4.54 5.44 3.23
N LEU A 63 3.35 5.03 2.76
CA LEU A 63 2.09 5.76 2.89
C LEU A 63 1.18 5.12 3.95
N CYS A 64 1.64 5.20 5.20
CA CYS A 64 0.86 4.76 6.34
C CYS A 64 -0.25 5.75 6.73
N LEU A 65 -1.18 5.34 7.61
CA LEU A 65 -2.28 6.20 8.07
C LEU A 65 -1.76 7.55 8.57
N GLY A 66 -2.40 8.63 8.12
CA GLY A 66 -1.98 10.00 8.43
C GLY A 66 -0.98 10.61 7.45
N LYS A 67 -0.32 9.82 6.61
CA LYS A 67 0.40 10.31 5.43
C LYS A 67 -0.52 10.22 4.22
N THR A 68 -0.89 11.37 3.66
CA THR A 68 -1.73 11.45 2.46
C THR A 68 -0.93 11.64 1.18
N THR A 69 0.36 11.97 1.31
CA THR A 69 1.27 12.21 0.19
C THR A 69 2.64 11.59 0.48
N LEU A 70 3.34 11.21 -0.59
CA LEU A 70 4.75 10.85 -0.50
C LEU A 70 5.64 12.08 -0.77
N PRO A 71 6.82 12.14 -0.15
CA PRO A 71 7.84 13.12 -0.51
C PRO A 71 8.21 13.05 -2.01
N PRO A 72 8.54 14.18 -2.66
CA PRO A 72 8.87 14.19 -4.10
C PRO A 72 10.02 13.25 -4.50
N GLU A 73 10.98 13.01 -3.60
CA GLU A 73 12.08 12.07 -3.80
C GLU A 73 11.61 10.60 -3.84
N CYS A 74 10.46 10.30 -3.22
CA CYS A 74 9.80 9.01 -3.29
C CYS A 74 8.98 8.85 -4.58
N ASN A 75 8.77 9.94 -5.32
CA ASN A 75 8.06 9.97 -6.61
C ASN A 75 8.92 9.50 -7.79
N ASN A 76 10.16 9.03 -7.54
CA ASN A 76 11.12 8.57 -8.53
C ASN A 76 11.24 7.05 -8.67
N GLN A 77 10.22 6.29 -8.32
CA GLN A 77 10.21 4.86 -8.60
C GLN A 77 9.08 4.57 -9.56
N GLN A 78 9.46 4.39 -10.82
CA GLN A 78 8.76 3.58 -11.80
C GLN A 78 7.76 2.67 -11.10
N GLN A 79 6.46 2.99 -11.21
CA GLN A 79 5.41 2.19 -10.58
C GLN A 79 5.58 0.72 -10.97
N CYS A 80 6.13 0.51 -12.18
CA CYS A 80 6.33 -0.75 -12.83
C CYS A 80 7.75 -0.92 -13.38
N PRO A 81 8.22 -2.16 -13.59
CA PRO A 81 9.46 -2.44 -14.32
C PRO A 81 9.52 -1.74 -15.68
N THR A 82 10.71 -1.60 -16.25
CA THR A 82 10.87 -0.89 -17.54
C THR A 82 10.11 -1.61 -18.62
N GLY A 83 9.23 -0.87 -19.31
CA GLY A 83 8.34 -1.42 -20.33
C GLY A 83 7.01 -1.96 -19.80
N VAL A 84 6.72 -1.83 -18.51
CA VAL A 84 5.41 -2.21 -17.93
C VAL A 84 4.57 -0.96 -17.68
N GLN A 85 3.32 -0.98 -18.16
CA GLN A 85 2.39 0.15 -18.03
C GLN A 85 1.90 0.30 -16.59
N ALA A 86 1.85 1.54 -16.11
CA ALA A 86 1.19 1.89 -14.85
C ALA A 86 -0.33 2.00 -15.02
N CYS A 87 -1.09 1.60 -14.00
CA CYS A 87 -2.55 1.57 -14.02
C CYS A 87 -3.14 1.79 -12.61
N GLY A 88 -4.44 2.09 -12.54
CA GLY A 88 -5.19 2.10 -11.28
C GLY A 88 -5.16 3.41 -10.49
N LEU A 89 -4.47 4.45 -10.96
CA LEU A 89 -4.57 5.82 -10.44
C LEU A 89 -5.35 6.76 -11.38
N PRO A 90 -5.96 7.85 -10.87
CA PRO A 90 -6.57 8.88 -11.71
C PRO A 90 -5.60 9.44 -12.75
N GLY A 91 -6.03 9.48 -14.01
CA GLY A 91 -5.20 9.95 -15.14
C GLY A 91 -4.30 8.88 -15.76
N GLN A 92 -4.38 7.63 -15.31
CA GLN A 92 -3.69 6.50 -15.96
C GLN A 92 -4.64 5.75 -16.90
N ASP A 93 -4.10 5.32 -18.03
CA ASP A 93 -4.83 4.50 -18.98
C ASP A 93 -5.14 3.11 -18.39
N PRO A 94 -6.29 2.52 -18.75
CA PRO A 94 -6.59 1.13 -18.39
C PRO A 94 -5.55 0.19 -18.99
N CYS A 95 -5.36 -0.98 -18.36
CA CYS A 95 -4.46 -1.98 -18.90
C CYS A 95 -4.94 -2.49 -20.27
N PRO A 96 -4.00 -2.80 -21.18
CA PRO A 96 -4.35 -3.34 -22.49
C PRO A 96 -5.02 -4.72 -22.36
N ASP A 97 -5.72 -5.14 -23.42
CA ASP A 97 -6.34 -6.46 -23.49
C ASP A 97 -5.31 -7.56 -23.21
N GLY A 98 -5.69 -8.56 -22.41
CA GLY A 98 -4.78 -9.61 -21.96
C GLY A 98 -4.02 -9.27 -20.68
N PHE A 99 -4.23 -8.10 -20.08
CA PHE A 99 -3.58 -7.68 -18.83
C PHE A 99 -4.60 -7.24 -17.78
N TYR A 100 -4.22 -7.30 -16.51
CA TYR A 100 -4.99 -6.78 -15.38
C TYR A 100 -4.11 -5.91 -14.48
N CYS A 101 -4.75 -4.95 -13.82
CA CYS A 101 -4.04 -4.03 -12.96
C CYS A 101 -3.75 -4.68 -11.61
N ILE A 102 -2.50 -5.07 -11.37
CA ILE A 102 -2.02 -5.51 -10.07
C ILE A 102 -1.14 -4.43 -9.50
N THR A 103 -1.55 -3.91 -8.36
CA THR A 103 -0.71 -3.06 -7.51
C THR A 103 -0.08 -1.87 -8.25
N GLY A 104 -0.81 -1.28 -9.18
CA GLY A 104 -0.34 -0.12 -9.94
C GLY A 104 0.28 -0.45 -11.30
N CYS A 105 0.33 -1.73 -11.69
CA CYS A 105 0.97 -2.19 -12.92
C CYS A 105 0.16 -3.21 -13.70
N CYS A 106 0.22 -3.09 -15.02
CA CYS A 106 -0.40 -4.07 -15.92
C CYS A 106 0.41 -5.36 -15.93
N GLN A 107 -0.17 -6.42 -15.39
CA GLN A 107 0.37 -7.77 -15.39
C GLN A 107 -0.43 -8.63 -16.38
N PRO A 108 0.21 -9.55 -17.13
CA PRO A 108 -0.51 -10.41 -18.05
C PRO A 108 -1.49 -11.30 -17.27
N LEU A 109 -2.70 -11.47 -17.81
CA LEU A 109 -3.61 -12.54 -17.41
C LEU A 109 -2.83 -13.83 -17.62
N ALA A 110 -2.43 -14.50 -16.54
CA ALA A 110 -1.61 -15.71 -16.64
C ALA A 110 -2.27 -16.72 -17.60
N GLU A 111 -1.47 -17.31 -18.50
CA GLU A 111 -1.81 -18.55 -19.20
C GLU A 111 -1.80 -19.74 -18.21
#